data_AF-C6ERA8-F1
#
_entry.id   AF-C6ERA8-F1
#
_cell.length_a   1.000
_cell.length_b   1.000
_cell.length_c   1.000
_cell.angle_alpha   90.00
_cell.angle_beta   90.00
_cell.angle_gamma   90.00
#
_symmetry.space_group_name_H-M   'P 1'
#
loop_
_entity.id
_entity.type
_entity.pdbx_description
1 polymer ?
#
loop_
_entity_poly.entity_id
_entity_poly.type
_entity_poly.pdbx_seq_one_letter_code
_entity_poly.pdbx_strand_id
1 'polypeptide(L)'
;MAPKKTPKGKSGFFGVRQKPSGNWGVEFSDAGRRWWIGTYPSAHEAARAYDVAVWRAERPRSHLNFPEIETRAEAEMLVPQGINMKEIMTKKKKMKKPSVVVSAGETDEEAMARFAREHPEYVQAKLEYYWKREAEQKKEDETGPSKVIPIESSSEEDWADFSDEEEEEGCDDPTKEEFWAQFRSSDDEE
;
A
#
# COMPACT_ATOMS: atom_id res chain seq x y z
N MET A 1 -22.05 0.70 41.74
CA MET A 1 -20.91 1.61 41.49
C MET A 1 -20.21 1.15 40.23
N ALA A 2 -20.07 1.99 39.21
CA ALA A 2 -19.21 1.66 38.07
C ALA A 2 -17.76 1.52 38.56
N PRO A 3 -16.99 0.54 38.08
CA PRO A 3 -15.61 0.36 38.52
C PRO A 3 -14.79 1.61 38.15
N LYS A 4 -14.06 2.16 39.13
CA LYS A 4 -13.10 3.24 38.87
C LYS A 4 -12.08 2.70 37.88
N LYS A 5 -12.00 3.30 36.68
CA LYS A 5 -10.90 2.98 35.76
C LYS A 5 -9.62 3.36 36.49
N THR A 6 -8.66 2.45 36.56
CA THR A 6 -7.32 2.76 37.06
C THR A 6 -6.36 2.80 35.88
N PRO A 7 -5.46 3.78 35.82
CA PRO A 7 -4.46 3.85 34.77
C PRO A 7 -3.54 2.63 34.90
N LYS A 8 -3.44 1.85 33.82
CA LYS A 8 -2.61 0.64 33.79
C LYS A 8 -1.27 0.99 33.14
N GLY A 9 -0.21 1.05 33.93
CA GLY A 9 1.16 1.18 33.41
C GLY A 9 2.07 2.07 34.24
N LYS A 10 3.34 2.14 33.83
CA LYS A 10 4.42 2.90 34.50
C LYS A 10 4.17 4.42 34.51
N SER A 11 3.33 4.92 33.61
CA SER A 11 2.95 6.34 33.55
C SER A 11 2.05 6.76 34.70
N GLY A 12 1.23 5.84 35.25
CA GLY A 12 0.20 6.21 36.22
C GLY A 12 -0.92 7.09 35.66
N PHE A 13 -1.00 7.30 34.34
CA PHE A 13 -2.00 8.13 33.66
C PHE A 13 -2.68 7.38 32.50
N PHE A 14 -3.93 7.73 32.20
CA PHE A 14 -4.69 7.21 31.07
C PHE A 14 -4.15 7.71 29.74
N GLY A 15 -4.06 6.81 28.76
CA GLY A 15 -3.64 7.15 27.40
C GLY A 15 -2.18 7.57 27.26
N VAL A 16 -1.40 7.59 28.35
CA VAL A 16 0.00 7.99 28.36
C VAL A 16 0.91 6.77 28.36
N ARG A 17 1.85 6.70 27.40
CA ARG A 17 2.82 5.61 27.27
C ARG A 17 4.24 6.14 27.16
N GLN A 18 5.16 5.56 27.95
CA GLN A 18 6.58 5.88 27.87
C GLN A 18 7.21 5.19 26.66
N LYS A 19 7.96 5.95 25.86
CA LYS A 19 8.81 5.43 24.77
C LYS A 19 10.22 5.14 25.30
N PRO A 20 10.98 4.23 24.67
CA PRO A 20 12.38 3.99 25.03
C PRO A 20 13.27 5.23 24.84
N SER A 21 12.84 6.20 24.01
CA SER A 21 13.51 7.49 23.85
C SER A 21 13.35 8.42 25.07
N GLY A 22 12.60 8.03 26.11
CA GLY A 22 12.30 8.85 27.28
C GLY A 22 11.08 9.77 27.13
N ASN A 23 10.58 9.99 25.91
CA ASN A 23 9.39 10.80 25.64
C ASN A 23 8.08 10.04 25.95
N TRP A 24 7.03 10.79 26.24
CA TRP A 24 5.70 10.28 26.57
C TRP A 24 4.76 10.47 25.39
N GLY A 25 4.29 9.37 24.82
CA GLY A 25 3.27 9.39 23.78
C GLY A 25 1.87 9.40 24.37
N VAL A 26 0.96 10.11 23.72
CA VAL A 26 -0.45 10.18 24.10
C VAL A 26 -1.32 9.62 22.98
N GLU A 27 -2.13 8.64 23.34
CA GLU A 27 -3.13 8.04 22.48
C GLU A 27 -4.51 8.17 23.13
N PHE A 28 -5.51 8.51 22.31
CA PHE A 28 -6.90 8.57 22.70
C PHE A 28 -7.72 7.60 21.86
N SER A 29 -8.74 6.99 22.45
CA SER A 29 -9.61 6.06 21.72
C SER A 29 -11.06 6.36 22.00
N ASP A 30 -11.81 6.53 20.91
CA ASP A 30 -13.21 6.86 20.94
C ASP A 30 -14.01 6.09 19.90
N ALA A 31 -15.13 5.51 20.33
CA ALA A 31 -16.02 4.68 19.50
C ALA A 31 -15.30 3.67 18.58
N GLY A 32 -14.22 3.03 19.06
CA GLY A 32 -13.44 2.06 18.28
C GLY A 32 -12.37 2.67 17.35
N ARG A 33 -12.33 4.01 17.21
CA ARG A 33 -11.25 4.74 16.54
C ARG A 33 -10.13 5.04 17.52
N ARG A 34 -8.91 5.15 17.00
CA ARG A 34 -7.72 5.55 17.79
C ARG A 34 -7.15 6.81 17.20
N TRP A 35 -6.73 7.72 18.06
CA TRP A 35 -6.21 9.02 17.72
C TRP A 35 -4.86 9.20 18.40
N TRP A 36 -3.86 9.54 17.60
CA TRP A 36 -2.56 9.98 18.09
C TRP A 36 -2.66 11.47 18.42
N ILE A 37 -2.40 11.84 19.67
CA ILE A 37 -2.50 13.23 20.14
C ILE A 37 -1.15 13.95 20.03
N GLY A 38 -0.07 13.24 20.36
CA GLY A 38 1.26 13.85 20.36
C GLY A 38 2.28 13.10 21.20
N THR A 39 3.51 13.63 21.20
CA THR A 39 4.58 13.27 22.12
C THR A 39 4.94 14.46 22.97
N TYR A 40 5.11 14.24 24.27
CA TYR A 40 5.46 15.26 25.25
C TYR A 40 6.69 14.82 26.07
N PRO A 41 7.49 15.77 26.58
CA PRO A 41 8.66 15.47 27.39
C PRO A 41 8.30 14.93 28.79
N SER A 42 7.12 15.28 29.33
CA SER A 42 6.66 14.88 30.66
C SER A 42 5.37 14.07 30.63
N ALA A 43 5.24 13.11 31.56
CA ALA A 43 4.02 12.33 31.76
C ALA A 43 2.83 13.22 32.18
N HIS A 44 3.07 14.27 32.97
CA HIS A 44 2.03 15.18 33.41
C HIS A 44 1.49 16.03 32.26
N GLU A 45 2.38 16.54 31.41
CA GLU A 45 1.98 17.31 30.23
C GLU A 45 1.22 16.44 29.23
N ALA A 46 1.69 15.21 29.02
CA ALA A 46 1.01 14.18 28.26
C ALA A 46 -0.41 13.89 28.79
N ALA A 47 -0.56 13.76 30.11
CA ALA A 47 -1.85 13.52 30.74
C ALA A 47 -2.80 14.71 30.60
N ARG A 48 -2.29 15.95 30.67
CA ARG A 48 -3.10 17.16 30.40
C ARG A 48 -3.57 17.21 28.94
N ALA A 49 -2.71 16.86 27.99
CA ALA A 49 -3.10 16.75 26.59
C ALA A 49 -4.17 15.66 26.35
N TYR A 50 -4.11 14.56 27.09
CA TYR A 50 -5.18 13.55 27.08
C TYR A 50 -6.51 14.13 27.58
N ASP A 51 -6.47 14.88 28.69
CA ASP A 51 -7.67 15.48 29.28
C ASP A 51 -8.31 16.52 28.35
N VAL A 52 -7.52 17.30 27.61
CA VAL A 52 -8.04 18.17 26.53
C VAL A 52 -8.76 17.35 25.46
N ALA A 53 -8.24 16.18 25.08
CA ALA A 53 -8.90 15.32 24.09
C ALA A 53 -10.21 14.71 24.64
N VAL A 54 -10.25 14.34 25.91
CA VAL A 54 -11.47 13.88 26.61
C VAL A 54 -12.53 14.99 26.62
N TRP A 55 -12.12 16.24 26.88
CA TRP A 55 -13.01 17.41 26.80
C TRP A 55 -13.50 17.68 25.36
N ARG A 56 -12.64 17.56 24.35
CA ARG A 56 -13.03 17.69 22.94
C ARG A 56 -13.99 16.60 22.47
N ALA A 57 -13.89 15.40 23.07
CA ALA A 57 -14.77 14.27 22.80
C ALA A 57 -16.00 14.22 23.74
N GLU A 58 -16.24 15.28 24.54
CA GLU A 58 -17.40 15.42 25.43
C GLU A 58 -17.63 14.22 26.35
N ARG A 59 -16.52 13.61 26.81
CA ARG A 59 -16.56 12.44 27.69
C ARG A 59 -16.80 12.81 29.15
N PRO A 60 -17.34 11.87 29.96
CA PRO A 60 -17.56 12.14 31.37
C PRO A 60 -16.25 12.39 32.11
N ARG A 61 -16.31 13.25 33.14
CA ARG A 61 -15.15 13.64 33.97
C ARG A 61 -14.46 12.47 34.66
N SER A 62 -15.11 11.30 34.76
CA SER A 62 -14.52 10.07 35.30
C SER A 62 -13.42 9.45 34.42
N HIS A 63 -13.26 9.94 33.18
CA HIS A 63 -12.19 9.54 32.27
C HIS A 63 -11.03 10.54 32.21
N LEU A 64 -11.09 11.63 32.96
CA LEU A 64 -9.98 12.57 33.10
C LEU A 64 -8.92 12.02 34.05
N ASN A 65 -7.67 12.41 33.82
CA ASN A 65 -6.56 12.18 34.74
C ASN A 65 -6.58 13.19 35.89
N PHE A 66 -6.94 14.44 35.60
CA PHE A 66 -6.99 15.54 36.55
C PHE A 66 -8.44 16.01 36.77
N PRO A 67 -9.12 15.53 37.83
CA PRO A 67 -10.51 15.92 38.09
C PRO A 67 -10.67 17.40 38.51
N GLU A 68 -9.57 18.04 38.93
CA GLU A 68 -9.45 19.45 39.30
C GLU A 68 -9.78 20.41 38.14
N ILE A 69 -9.63 19.95 36.89
CA ILE A 69 -9.92 20.76 35.72
C ILE A 69 -11.43 20.78 35.51
N GLU A 70 -12.06 21.93 35.73
CA GLU A 70 -13.52 22.06 35.66
C GLU A 70 -14.02 22.48 34.29
N THR A 71 -13.20 23.22 33.55
CA THR A 71 -13.57 23.77 32.24
C THR A 71 -12.63 23.30 31.14
N ARG A 72 -13.19 23.22 29.92
CA ARG A 72 -12.40 22.95 28.72
C ARG A 72 -11.33 24.03 28.46
N ALA A 73 -11.65 25.29 28.76
CA ALA A 73 -10.74 26.41 28.56
C ALA A 73 -9.48 26.30 29.45
N GLU A 74 -9.66 25.92 30.73
CA GLU A 74 -8.54 25.63 31.63
C GLU A 74 -7.68 24.49 31.10
N ALA A 75 -8.30 23.41 30.61
CA ALA A 75 -7.57 22.29 30.02
C ALA A 75 -6.71 22.73 28.83
N GLU A 76 -7.28 23.54 27.91
CA GLU A 76 -6.59 24.01 26.71
C GLU A 76 -5.47 25.00 27.05
N MET A 77 -5.65 25.86 28.06
CA MET A 77 -4.60 26.77 28.54
C MET A 77 -3.38 26.05 29.10
N LEU A 78 -3.56 24.86 29.69
CA LEU A 78 -2.47 24.05 30.25
C LEU A 78 -1.62 23.34 29.19
N VAL A 79 -2.05 23.36 27.92
CA VAL A 79 -1.35 22.78 26.78
C VAL A 79 -1.21 23.87 25.70
N PRO A 80 -0.29 24.84 25.86
CA PRO A 80 -0.21 26.02 25.00
C PRO A 80 0.12 25.68 23.53
N GLN A 81 0.77 24.54 23.30
CA GLN A 81 1.06 24.03 21.95
C GLN A 81 -0.18 23.48 21.24
N GLY A 82 -1.30 23.37 21.95
CA GLY A 82 -2.51 22.69 21.50
C GLY A 82 -2.33 21.17 21.40
N ILE A 83 -3.43 20.47 21.11
CA ILE A 83 -3.41 19.04 20.82
C ILE A 83 -3.70 18.80 19.33
N ASN A 84 -2.94 17.91 18.72
CA ASN A 84 -3.11 17.54 17.31
C ASN A 84 -3.67 16.12 17.23
N MET A 85 -4.97 15.99 16.98
CA MET A 85 -5.64 14.69 16.95
C MET A 85 -5.55 14.10 15.54
N LYS A 86 -4.66 13.13 15.34
CA LYS A 86 -4.54 12.39 14.06
C LYS A 86 -5.13 10.99 14.21
N GLU A 87 -6.14 10.68 13.40
CA GLU A 87 -6.71 9.33 13.39
C GLU A 87 -5.65 8.30 12.94
N ILE A 88 -5.40 7.32 13.79
CA ILE A 88 -4.50 6.20 13.49
C ILE A 88 -5.33 5.19 12.70
N MET A 89 -5.26 5.28 11.38
CA MET A 89 -5.76 4.20 10.52
C MET A 89 -4.94 2.94 10.81
N THR A 90 -5.60 1.88 11.28
CA THR A 90 -4.95 0.57 11.32
C THR A 90 -4.59 0.21 9.89
N LYS A 91 -3.29 0.07 9.59
CA LYS A 91 -2.83 -0.35 8.26
C LYS A 91 -3.66 -1.58 7.86
N LYS A 92 -4.43 -1.47 6.76
CA LYS A 92 -5.14 -2.62 6.18
C LYS A 92 -4.13 -3.76 6.09
N LYS A 93 -4.46 -4.93 6.64
CA LYS A 93 -3.58 -6.11 6.53
C LYS A 93 -3.20 -6.22 5.07
N LYS A 94 -1.92 -6.06 4.73
CA LYS A 94 -1.46 -6.41 3.39
C LYS A 94 -1.87 -7.87 3.21
N MET A 95 -2.75 -8.15 2.25
CA MET A 95 -3.08 -9.52 1.87
C MET A 95 -1.74 -10.24 1.74
N LYS A 96 -1.52 -11.31 2.51
CA LYS A 96 -0.29 -12.09 2.37
C LYS A 96 -0.28 -12.55 0.91
N LYS A 97 0.80 -12.26 0.18
CA LYS A 97 0.94 -12.82 -1.17
C LYS A 97 0.85 -14.33 -1.00
N PRO A 98 -0.14 -14.98 -1.62
CA PRO A 98 -0.22 -16.43 -1.54
C PRO A 98 1.05 -17.02 -2.15
N SER A 99 1.59 -18.05 -1.52
CA SER A 99 2.77 -18.77 -2.00
C SER A 99 2.31 -19.90 -2.89
N VAL A 100 2.85 -19.98 -4.10
CA VAL A 100 2.72 -21.18 -4.92
C VAL A 100 3.67 -22.22 -4.34
N VAL A 101 3.19 -23.44 -4.11
CA VAL A 101 4.01 -24.59 -3.73
C VAL A 101 3.94 -25.57 -4.89
N VAL A 102 5.10 -25.93 -5.44
CA VAL A 102 5.20 -26.92 -6.53
C VAL A 102 5.32 -28.31 -5.92
N SER A 103 4.45 -29.23 -6.32
CA SER A 103 4.45 -30.61 -5.81
C SER A 103 5.53 -31.45 -6.51
N ALA A 104 5.99 -32.54 -5.88
CA ALA A 104 6.95 -33.43 -6.51
C ALA A 104 6.34 -34.11 -7.75
N GLY A 105 6.91 -33.83 -8.93
CA GLY A 105 6.41 -34.32 -10.22
C GLY A 105 5.43 -33.38 -10.94
N GLU A 106 5.08 -32.24 -10.33
CA GLU A 106 4.30 -31.17 -10.95
C GLU A 106 5.27 -30.20 -11.64
N THR A 107 4.96 -29.82 -12.88
CA THR A 107 5.74 -28.80 -13.58
C THR A 107 5.42 -27.41 -13.02
N ASP A 108 6.36 -26.47 -13.15
CA ASP A 108 6.15 -25.07 -12.71
C ASP A 108 4.92 -24.43 -13.39
N GLU A 109 4.65 -24.81 -14.65
CA GLU A 109 3.51 -24.34 -15.43
C GLU A 109 2.18 -24.87 -14.86
N GLU A 110 2.11 -26.16 -14.54
CA GLU A 110 0.94 -26.77 -13.90
C GLU A 110 0.67 -26.16 -12.51
N ALA A 111 1.71 -25.94 -11.73
CA ALA A 111 1.60 -25.31 -10.41
C ALA A 111 1.06 -23.87 -10.50
N MET A 112 1.51 -23.11 -11.51
CA MET A 112 1.03 -21.74 -11.77
C MET A 112 -0.43 -21.73 -12.28
N ALA A 113 -0.81 -22.67 -13.14
CA ALA A 113 -2.18 -22.82 -13.63
C ALA A 113 -3.15 -23.24 -12.52
N ARG A 114 -2.77 -24.21 -11.69
CA ARG A 114 -3.50 -24.60 -10.46
C ARG A 114 -3.69 -23.39 -9.56
N PHE A 115 -2.62 -22.65 -9.32
CA PHE A 115 -2.65 -21.46 -8.49
C PHE A 115 -3.58 -20.37 -9.05
N ALA A 116 -3.56 -20.13 -10.36
CA ALA A 116 -4.44 -19.15 -11.00
C ALA A 116 -5.93 -19.53 -10.87
N ARG A 117 -6.25 -20.83 -10.97
CA ARG A 117 -7.61 -21.35 -10.80
C ARG A 117 -8.08 -21.29 -9.34
N GLU A 118 -7.19 -21.56 -8.39
CA GLU A 118 -7.51 -21.50 -6.95
C GLU A 118 -7.56 -20.07 -6.40
N HIS A 119 -6.90 -19.12 -7.06
CA HIS A 119 -6.81 -17.72 -6.62
C HIS A 119 -7.15 -16.71 -7.73
N PRO A 120 -8.36 -16.73 -8.30
CA PRO A 120 -8.75 -15.84 -9.39
C PRO A 120 -8.73 -14.36 -8.97
N GLU A 121 -9.12 -14.05 -7.73
CA GLU A 121 -9.10 -12.68 -7.20
C GLU A 121 -7.68 -12.08 -7.16
N TYR A 122 -6.66 -12.91 -6.88
CA TYR A 122 -5.27 -12.47 -6.85
C TYR A 122 -4.74 -12.19 -8.26
N VAL A 123 -5.09 -13.05 -9.22
CA VAL A 123 -4.73 -12.88 -10.63
C VAL A 123 -5.37 -11.63 -11.20
N GLN A 124 -6.68 -11.42 -10.96
CA GLN A 124 -7.41 -10.22 -11.38
C GLN A 124 -6.82 -8.95 -10.78
N ALA A 125 -6.54 -8.93 -9.47
CA ALA A 125 -5.93 -7.78 -8.81
C ALA A 125 -4.53 -7.44 -9.37
N LYS A 126 -3.74 -8.46 -9.75
CA LYS A 126 -2.42 -8.28 -10.37
C LYS A 126 -2.53 -7.73 -11.79
N LEU A 127 -3.50 -8.20 -12.59
CA LEU A 127 -3.80 -7.68 -13.92
C LEU A 127 -4.26 -6.21 -13.86
N GLU A 128 -5.17 -5.87 -12.94
CA GLU A 128 -5.60 -4.48 -12.75
C GLU A 128 -4.43 -3.54 -12.39
N TYR A 129 -3.49 -4.02 -11.58
CA TYR A 129 -2.29 -3.27 -11.24
C TYR A 129 -1.43 -2.97 -12.48
N TYR A 130 -1.20 -3.96 -13.34
CA TYR A 130 -0.43 -3.77 -14.58
C TYR A 130 -1.14 -2.86 -15.58
N TRP A 131 -2.45 -3.05 -15.77
CA TRP A 131 -3.27 -2.21 -16.66
C TRP A 131 -3.29 -0.74 -16.23
N LYS A 132 -3.39 -0.46 -14.92
CA LYS A 132 -3.33 0.91 -14.38
C LYS A 132 -1.97 1.58 -14.65
N ARG A 133 -0.88 0.81 -14.57
CA ARG A 133 0.48 1.32 -14.81
C ARG A 133 0.73 1.66 -16.28
N GLU A 134 0.25 0.84 -17.21
CA GLU A 134 0.31 1.13 -18.65
C GLU A 134 -0.54 2.37 -19.03
N ALA A 135 -1.69 2.56 -18.38
CA ALA A 135 -2.52 3.75 -18.56
C ALA A 135 -1.89 5.04 -18.02
N GLU A 136 -1.02 4.95 -17.01
CA GLU A 136 -0.23 6.07 -16.49
C GLU A 136 0.97 6.39 -17.40
N GLN A 137 1.69 5.39 -17.92
CA GLN A 137 2.78 5.61 -18.88
C GLN A 137 2.30 6.30 -20.16
N LYS A 138 1.16 5.89 -20.71
CA LYS A 138 0.58 6.55 -21.89
C LYS A 138 0.19 8.02 -21.67
N LYS A 139 -0.04 8.45 -20.42
CA LYS A 139 -0.28 9.87 -20.11
C LYS A 139 1.00 10.70 -20.03
N GLU A 140 2.13 10.08 -19.74
CA GLU A 140 3.44 10.76 -19.75
C GLU A 140 3.93 11.03 -21.18
N ASP A 141 3.63 10.14 -22.13
CA ASP A 141 4.01 10.28 -23.54
C ASP A 141 3.18 11.34 -24.32
N GLU A 142 2.00 11.73 -23.82
CA GLU A 142 1.16 12.78 -24.44
C GLU A 142 1.54 14.22 -24.00
N THR A 143 2.52 14.37 -23.09
CA THR A 143 3.10 15.67 -22.69
C THR A 143 4.62 15.72 -22.92
N GLY A 144 5.05 15.36 -24.13
CA GLY A 144 6.48 15.43 -24.50
C GLY A 144 7.00 16.86 -24.75
N PRO A 145 8.18 17.25 -24.24
CA PRO A 145 8.90 18.41 -24.74
C PRO A 145 9.51 18.09 -26.12
N SER A 146 9.06 18.83 -27.13
CA SER A 146 9.63 18.86 -28.48
C SER A 146 11.13 19.13 -28.46
N LYS A 147 11.92 18.19 -28.99
CA LYS A 147 13.31 18.42 -29.39
C LYS A 147 13.45 18.09 -30.87
N VAL A 148 13.45 19.16 -31.67
CA VAL A 148 13.87 19.14 -33.07
C VAL A 148 15.37 18.82 -33.11
N ILE A 149 15.75 17.77 -33.84
CA ILE A 149 17.15 17.45 -34.14
C ILE A 149 17.43 17.98 -35.57
N PRO A 150 18.41 18.88 -35.78
CA PRO A 150 18.75 19.36 -37.11
C PRO A 150 19.46 18.27 -37.91
N ILE A 151 19.10 18.17 -39.19
CA ILE A 151 19.75 17.32 -40.18
C ILE A 151 20.94 18.10 -40.73
N GLU A 152 22.15 17.58 -40.56
CA GLU A 152 23.31 17.96 -41.38
C GLU A 152 23.73 16.78 -42.25
N SER A 153 24.08 17.14 -43.48
CA SER A 153 24.35 16.29 -44.64
C SER A 153 25.86 16.12 -44.83
N SER A 154 26.32 14.91 -45.16
CA SER A 154 27.62 14.51 -45.75
C SER A 154 27.86 13.04 -45.39
N SER A 155 28.42 12.14 -46.19
CA SER A 155 28.99 12.11 -47.53
C SER A 155 29.34 10.63 -47.79
N GLU A 156 29.38 10.22 -49.06
CA GLU A 156 29.78 8.92 -49.62
C GLU A 156 30.92 8.12 -48.91
N GLU A 157 31.02 6.85 -49.35
CA GLU A 157 32.18 5.92 -49.32
C GLU A 157 32.21 4.97 -48.11
N ASP A 158 32.45 3.65 -48.22
CA ASP A 158 32.59 2.64 -49.27
C ASP A 158 32.75 1.29 -48.50
N TRP A 159 32.93 0.18 -49.22
CA TRP A 159 33.28 -1.18 -48.79
C TRP A 159 32.13 -2.18 -48.81
N ALA A 160 31.88 -2.58 -50.04
CA ALA A 160 31.44 -3.90 -50.44
C ALA A 160 32.19 -5.07 -49.77
N ASP A 161 31.54 -6.22 -49.91
CA ASP A 161 32.11 -7.56 -50.12
C ASP A 161 32.30 -8.45 -48.88
N PHE A 162 31.29 -9.27 -48.63
CA PHE A 162 31.48 -10.70 -48.38
C PHE A 162 30.28 -11.44 -48.98
N SER A 163 30.43 -11.87 -50.24
CA SER A 163 29.70 -13.02 -50.75
C SER A 163 30.10 -14.24 -49.93
N ASP A 164 29.13 -14.88 -49.27
CA ASP A 164 29.18 -16.32 -49.13
C ASP A 164 27.77 -16.87 -49.32
N GLU A 165 27.71 -17.82 -50.23
CA GLU A 165 26.54 -18.52 -50.71
C GLU A 165 26.13 -19.54 -49.66
N GLU A 166 24.85 -19.64 -49.32
CA GLU A 166 24.22 -20.93 -49.02
C GLU A 166 22.73 -20.77 -49.26
N GLU A 167 22.19 -21.72 -50.03
CA GLU A 167 20.80 -21.81 -50.42
C GLU A 167 19.92 -22.34 -49.26
N GLU A 168 18.63 -22.06 -49.37
CA GLU A 168 17.52 -23.02 -49.24
C GLU A 168 16.32 -22.57 -48.39
N GLU A 169 15.17 -22.83 -49.00
CA GLU A 169 13.81 -22.94 -48.46
C GLU A 169 13.18 -21.71 -47.80
N GLY A 170 12.33 -21.05 -48.60
CA GLY A 170 11.29 -20.15 -48.13
C GLY A 170 10.41 -20.86 -47.10
N CYS A 171 10.42 -20.35 -45.87
CA CYS A 171 9.38 -20.64 -44.90
C CYS A 171 8.16 -19.78 -45.25
N ASP A 172 7.22 -20.35 -46.01
CA ASP A 172 5.88 -19.79 -46.13
C ASP A 172 5.27 -19.73 -44.72
N ASP A 173 5.14 -18.53 -44.17
CA ASP A 173 4.47 -18.28 -42.88
C ASP A 173 3.01 -18.76 -43.00
N PRO A 174 2.58 -19.78 -42.24
CA PRO A 174 1.20 -20.23 -42.29
C PRO A 174 0.29 -19.11 -41.78
N THR A 175 -0.74 -18.78 -42.56
CA THR A 175 -1.69 -17.76 -42.16
C THR A 175 -2.38 -18.18 -40.85
N LYS A 176 -2.78 -17.18 -40.05
CA LYS A 176 -3.41 -17.37 -38.74
C LYS A 176 -4.60 -18.36 -38.76
N GLU A 177 -5.23 -18.59 -39.92
CA GLU A 177 -6.37 -19.52 -40.02
C GLU A 177 -5.95 -21.00 -40.08
N GLU A 178 -4.78 -21.34 -40.62
CA GLU A 178 -4.25 -22.73 -40.59
C GLU A 178 -3.79 -23.13 -39.19
N PHE A 179 -3.18 -22.21 -38.43
CA PHE A 179 -2.71 -22.48 -37.08
C PHE A 179 -3.82 -22.95 -36.12
N TRP A 180 -5.05 -22.44 -36.29
CA TRP A 180 -6.20 -22.84 -35.46
C TRP A 180 -7.02 -24.00 -36.04
N ALA A 181 -6.82 -24.37 -37.31
CA ALA A 181 -7.48 -25.54 -37.91
C ALA A 181 -6.98 -26.85 -37.28
N GLN A 182 -5.73 -26.88 -36.81
CA GLN A 182 -5.13 -28.02 -36.09
C GLN A 182 -5.86 -28.36 -34.77
N PHE A 183 -6.61 -27.42 -34.19
CA PHE A 183 -7.27 -27.59 -32.89
C PHE A 183 -8.79 -27.80 -32.97
N ARG A 184 -9.37 -27.86 -34.18
CA ARG A 184 -10.83 -27.96 -34.37
C ARG A 184 -11.34 -29.32 -34.86
N SER A 185 -10.51 -30.36 -34.94
CA SER A 185 -10.97 -31.71 -35.29
C SER A 185 -10.59 -32.72 -34.23
N SER A 186 -11.41 -32.84 -33.19
CA SER A 186 -11.61 -34.06 -32.42
C SER A 186 -12.82 -33.87 -31.51
N ASP A 187 -14.03 -33.94 -32.10
CA ASP A 187 -15.24 -34.42 -31.43
C ASP A 187 -16.32 -34.65 -32.49
N ASP A 188 -16.40 -35.89 -33.01
CA ASP A 188 -17.64 -36.66 -33.29
C ASP A 188 -17.27 -37.95 -34.05
N GLU A 189 -17.10 -39.07 -33.33
CA GLU A 189 -17.41 -40.42 -33.82
C GLU A 189 -17.83 -41.26 -32.59
N GLU A 190 -19.05 -41.83 -32.70
CA GLU A 190 -19.81 -42.78 -31.85
C GLU A 190 -20.65 -42.29 -30.66
#